data_AF-C0W124-F1
#
_entry.id   AF-C0W124-F1
#
_cell.length_a   1.000
_cell.length_b   1.000
_cell.length_c   1.000
_cell.angle_alpha   90.00
_cell.angle_beta   90.00
_cell.angle_gamma   90.00
#
_symmetry.space_group_name_H-M   'P 1'
#
loop_
_entity.id
_entity.type
_entity.pdbx_description
1 polymer ?
#
loop_
_entity_poly.entity_id
_entity_poly.type
_entity_poly.pdbx_seq_one_letter_code
_entity_poly.pdbx_strand_id
1 'polypeptide(L)'
;MSKYKKSFLAVAATTSLLICGGLYASQAGGLFSDDTKLADQLGATQTSAAVQKLKANIDRALEQQEAELAEFYADYEMPAGFEHEPMETIPELQTQIEQLSALSSKEAETTPVTVETINYEEGFFKVDGIMSWQCAWMHEAVVATEKHDTKARDHAIKQLLDFKNSTDIEYFPDYDVFLQDNIKPLENNDTSNAKAFINNGFTCPESYKVK
;
A
#
# COMPACT_ATOMS: atom_id res chain seq x y z
N MET A 1 0.61 -0.10 -14.25
CA MET A 1 1.87 -0.79 -13.87
C MET A 1 1.65 -1.41 -12.50
N SER A 2 1.74 -2.73 -12.35
CA SER A 2 1.60 -3.37 -11.03
C SER A 2 2.91 -3.19 -10.27
N LYS A 3 2.89 -2.38 -9.20
CA LYS A 3 4.06 -2.00 -8.38
C LYS A 3 4.07 -2.73 -7.03
N TYR A 4 3.83 -4.04 -7.03
CA TYR A 4 3.99 -4.87 -5.84
C TYR A 4 4.52 -6.25 -6.24
N LYS A 5 5.38 -6.83 -5.40
CA LYS A 5 5.99 -8.14 -5.67
C LYS A 5 5.15 -9.24 -5.04
N LYS A 6 4.53 -10.03 -5.91
CA LYS A 6 3.83 -11.27 -5.54
C LYS A 6 4.87 -12.37 -5.30
N SER A 7 4.88 -12.95 -4.10
CA SER A 7 5.80 -14.05 -3.74
C SER A 7 5.00 -15.29 -3.31
N PHE A 8 5.40 -16.45 -3.84
CA PHE A 8 4.77 -17.74 -3.54
C PHE A 8 5.60 -18.51 -2.52
N LEU A 9 4.95 -19.03 -1.47
CA LEU A 9 5.58 -19.97 -0.55
C LEU A 9 4.63 -21.15 -0.32
N ALA A 10 5.06 -22.36 -0.65
CA ALA A 10 4.34 -23.60 -0.35
C ALA A 10 4.61 -24.03 1.09
N VAL A 11 3.56 -24.37 1.85
CA VAL A 11 3.69 -24.97 3.18
C VAL A 11 3.54 -26.49 3.02
N ALA A 12 4.65 -27.23 3.08
CA ALA A 12 4.64 -28.69 3.02
C ALA A 12 4.79 -29.28 4.44
N ALA A 13 3.80 -30.04 4.91
CA ALA A 13 3.97 -30.86 6.11
C ALA A 13 4.76 -32.12 5.75
N THR A 14 6.00 -32.21 6.22
CA THR A 14 6.77 -33.46 6.21
C THR A 14 6.25 -34.38 7.30
N THR A 15 5.46 -35.38 6.90
CA THR A 15 5.06 -36.49 7.77
C THR A 15 6.29 -37.37 8.07
N SER A 16 6.86 -37.27 9.28
CA SER A 16 7.89 -38.21 9.74
C SER A 16 7.32 -39.16 10.79
N LEU A 17 7.32 -40.45 10.44
CA LEU A 17 6.98 -41.58 11.29
C LEU A 17 8.18 -41.99 12.15
N LEU A 18 7.95 -42.15 13.46
CA LEU A 18 8.68 -42.89 14.53
C LEU A 18 10.18 -43.24 14.38
N ILE A 19 10.95 -43.02 15.46
CA ILE A 19 11.73 -44.06 16.21
C ILE A 19 12.06 -43.55 17.63
N CYS A 20 11.89 -44.44 18.62
CA CYS A 20 12.16 -44.26 20.05
C CYS A 20 13.65 -44.02 20.40
N GLY A 21 13.89 -43.31 21.52
CA GLY A 21 14.99 -43.62 22.44
C GLY A 21 15.88 -42.46 22.92
N GLY A 22 15.74 -42.11 24.21
CA GLY A 22 16.87 -42.00 25.14
C GLY A 22 17.68 -40.69 25.26
N LEU A 23 17.63 -40.13 26.48
CA LEU A 23 18.70 -39.50 27.29
C LEU A 23 19.35 -38.13 26.91
N TYR A 24 19.16 -37.20 27.87
CA TYR A 24 20.07 -36.20 28.48
C TYR A 24 20.57 -34.93 27.74
N ALA A 25 20.10 -33.79 28.29
CA ALA A 25 20.83 -32.66 28.89
C ALA A 25 21.52 -31.52 28.06
N SER A 26 21.05 -30.31 28.41
CA SER A 26 21.70 -28.98 28.61
C SER A 26 22.18 -28.09 27.44
N GLN A 27 21.50 -26.93 27.33
CA GLN A 27 21.96 -25.51 27.25
C GLN A 27 23.33 -25.22 26.57
N ALA A 28 23.54 -24.18 25.74
CA ALA A 28 22.89 -22.88 25.57
C ALA A 28 23.30 -22.21 24.23
N GLY A 29 22.39 -21.38 23.69
CA GLY A 29 22.71 -20.04 23.14
C GLY A 29 23.12 -19.91 21.66
N GLY A 30 22.22 -19.36 20.83
CA GLY A 30 22.57 -18.92 19.48
C GLY A 30 21.45 -18.45 18.52
N LEU A 31 20.35 -17.86 19.01
CA LEU A 31 19.54 -16.80 18.38
C LEU A 31 19.35 -16.73 16.83
N PHE A 32 18.99 -17.80 16.13
CA PHE A 32 18.28 -17.73 14.84
C PHE A 32 17.56 -19.06 14.57
N SER A 33 16.41 -19.28 15.18
CA SER A 33 15.40 -20.27 14.79
C SER A 33 14.34 -20.29 15.88
N ASP A 34 13.16 -19.73 15.63
CA ASP A 34 11.95 -20.23 16.31
C ASP A 34 10.61 -19.89 15.65
N ASP A 35 10.58 -19.47 14.37
CA ASP A 35 9.31 -19.40 13.62
C ASP A 35 8.71 -20.80 13.36
N THR A 36 9.54 -21.85 13.42
CA THR A 36 9.13 -23.24 13.19
C THR A 36 8.56 -23.90 14.45
N LYS A 37 8.92 -23.45 15.66
CA LYS A 37 8.49 -24.11 16.90
C LYS A 37 7.10 -23.70 17.39
N LEU A 38 6.58 -22.55 16.96
CA LEU A 38 5.23 -22.12 17.36
C LEU A 38 4.13 -22.97 16.70
N ALA A 39 4.41 -23.51 15.50
CA ALA A 39 3.49 -24.36 14.76
C ALA A 39 3.41 -25.81 15.29
N ASP A 40 4.45 -26.28 15.97
CA ASP A 40 4.54 -27.67 16.46
C ASP A 40 3.91 -27.89 17.85
N GLN A 41 3.62 -26.83 18.61
CA GLN A 41 3.07 -26.93 19.97
C GLN A 41 1.54 -26.76 20.06
N LEU A 42 0.91 -26.33 18.97
CA LEU A 42 -0.54 -26.23 18.83
C LEU A 42 -0.90 -27.09 17.63
N GLY A 43 -1.85 -28.02 17.74
CA GLY A 43 -2.27 -28.88 16.63
C GLY A 43 -2.92 -28.11 15.46
N ALA A 44 -2.17 -27.22 14.82
CA ALA A 44 -2.60 -26.35 13.75
C ALA A 44 -2.58 -27.14 12.44
N THR A 45 -3.73 -27.22 11.79
CA THR A 45 -3.82 -27.71 10.41
C THR A 45 -3.03 -26.79 9.48
N GLN A 46 -2.59 -27.30 8.32
CA GLN A 46 -1.91 -26.47 7.30
C GLN A 46 -2.71 -25.21 6.95
N THR A 47 -4.05 -25.33 6.95
CA THR A 47 -4.99 -24.22 6.74
C THR A 47 -4.91 -23.15 7.84
N SER A 48 -4.81 -23.56 9.11
CA SER A 48 -4.67 -22.59 10.23
C SER A 48 -3.37 -21.81 10.15
N ALA A 49 -2.25 -22.48 9.84
CA ALA A 49 -0.96 -21.82 9.65
C ALA A 49 -0.96 -20.86 8.44
N ALA A 50 -1.61 -21.25 7.34
CA ALA A 50 -1.78 -20.41 6.15
C ALA A 50 -2.60 -19.15 6.43
N VAL A 51 -3.71 -19.27 7.16
CA VAL A 51 -4.53 -18.12 7.57
C VAL A 51 -3.73 -17.18 8.49
N GLN A 52 -2.98 -17.71 9.46
CA GLN A 52 -2.13 -16.89 10.33
C GLN A 52 -1.07 -16.13 9.53
N LYS A 53 -0.46 -16.76 8.53
CA LYS A 53 0.53 -16.13 7.65
C LYS A 53 -0.08 -14.99 6.81
N LEU A 54 -1.29 -15.18 6.27
CA LEU A 54 -1.98 -14.13 5.52
C LEU A 54 -2.37 -12.96 6.43
N LYS A 55 -2.85 -13.22 7.65
CA LYS A 55 -3.15 -12.16 8.64
C LYS A 55 -1.90 -11.38 9.03
N ALA A 56 -0.81 -12.06 9.36
CA ALA A 56 0.47 -11.39 9.64
C ALA A 56 0.98 -10.57 8.44
N ASN A 57 0.66 -10.98 7.21
CA ASN A 57 1.00 -10.19 6.03
C ASN A 57 0.14 -8.93 5.89
N ILE A 58 -1.16 -9.01 6.22
CA ILE A 58 -2.04 -7.83 6.31
C ILE A 58 -1.50 -6.87 7.38
N ASP A 59 -1.23 -7.37 8.58
CA ASP A 59 -0.76 -6.55 9.70
C ASP A 59 0.53 -5.80 9.33
N ARG A 60 1.52 -6.48 8.74
CA ARG A 60 2.76 -5.83 8.26
C ARG A 60 2.51 -4.76 7.20
N ALA A 61 1.57 -4.99 6.28
CA ALA A 61 1.26 -4.02 5.24
C ALA A 61 0.53 -2.79 5.81
N LEU A 62 -0.34 -2.97 6.80
CA LEU A 62 -1.00 -1.87 7.52
C LEU A 62 0.00 -1.09 8.39
N GLU A 63 0.93 -1.78 9.06
CA GLU A 63 2.02 -1.13 9.81
C GLU A 63 2.91 -0.28 8.89
N GLN A 64 3.28 -0.81 7.71
CA GLN A 64 4.04 -0.06 6.71
C GLN A 64 3.24 1.16 6.21
N GLN A 65 1.95 0.99 5.92
CA GLN A 65 1.08 2.09 5.51
C GLN A 65 1.01 3.19 6.58
N GLU A 66 0.80 2.82 7.84
CA GLU A 66 0.72 3.79 8.94
C GLU A 66 2.02 4.60 9.06
N ALA A 67 3.18 3.92 9.01
CA ALA A 67 4.48 4.58 9.09
C ALA A 67 4.71 5.53 7.90
N GLU A 68 4.50 5.07 6.68
CA GLU A 68 4.72 5.87 5.47
C GLU A 68 3.72 7.03 5.31
N LEU A 69 2.46 6.83 5.73
CA LEU A 69 1.49 7.92 5.73
C LEU A 69 1.75 8.93 6.84
N ALA A 70 2.30 8.52 7.99
CA ALA A 70 2.74 9.46 9.00
C ALA A 70 3.86 10.38 8.47
N GLU A 71 4.80 9.85 7.70
CA GLU A 71 5.81 10.66 7.00
C GLU A 71 5.17 11.59 5.96
N PHE A 72 4.23 11.09 5.16
CA PHE A 72 3.49 11.92 4.20
C PHE A 72 2.80 13.11 4.91
N TYR A 73 2.05 12.87 5.98
CA TYR A 73 1.33 13.93 6.68
C TYR A 73 2.25 14.90 7.43
N ALA A 74 3.50 14.51 7.72
CA ALA A 74 4.50 15.41 8.29
C ALA A 74 5.07 16.38 7.25
N ASP A 75 5.20 15.94 5.99
CA ASP A 75 5.85 16.69 4.92
C ASP A 75 4.86 17.47 4.03
N TYR A 76 3.61 17.00 3.91
CA TYR A 76 2.65 17.48 2.92
C TYR A 76 1.33 17.96 3.54
N GLU A 77 0.97 19.21 3.26
CA GLU A 77 -0.33 19.78 3.60
C GLU A 77 -1.32 19.62 2.44
N MET A 78 -2.49 19.04 2.74
CA MET A 78 -3.61 18.93 1.80
C MET A 78 -4.38 20.26 1.72
N PRO A 79 -4.93 20.63 0.55
CA PRO A 79 -5.83 21.76 0.47
C PRO A 79 -7.11 21.49 1.28
N ALA A 80 -7.75 22.55 1.77
CA ALA A 80 -8.93 22.42 2.63
C ALA A 80 -10.06 21.64 1.95
N GLY A 81 -10.65 20.68 2.68
CA GLY A 81 -11.74 19.84 2.18
C GLY A 81 -11.27 18.59 1.39
N PHE A 82 -9.97 18.40 1.24
CA PHE A 82 -9.39 17.19 0.67
C PHE A 82 -8.71 16.35 1.75
N GLU A 83 -8.84 15.03 1.63
CA GLU A 83 -8.20 14.05 2.50
C GLU A 83 -7.63 12.93 1.64
N HIS A 84 -6.54 12.32 2.11
CA HIS A 84 -6.09 11.04 1.57
C HIS A 84 -6.79 9.92 2.34
N GLU A 85 -7.46 9.03 1.63
CA GLU A 85 -8.12 7.86 2.23
C GLU A 85 -7.16 6.66 2.17
N PRO A 86 -6.61 6.20 3.31
CA PRO A 86 -5.75 5.04 3.34
C PRO A 86 -6.51 3.77 2.93
N MET A 87 -5.80 2.79 2.37
CA MET A 87 -6.41 1.48 2.11
C MET A 87 -6.69 0.77 3.43
N GLU A 88 -7.96 0.69 3.82
CA GLU A 88 -8.40 -0.02 5.03
C GLU A 88 -8.32 -1.54 4.90
N THR A 89 -8.27 -2.06 3.66
CA THR A 89 -8.29 -3.49 3.38
C THR A 89 -7.32 -3.87 2.27
N ILE A 90 -6.90 -5.13 2.27
CA ILE A 90 -6.11 -5.74 1.19
C ILE A 90 -6.97 -6.89 0.65
N PRO A 91 -7.88 -6.62 -0.31
CA PRO A 91 -8.92 -7.57 -0.74
C PRO A 91 -8.34 -8.90 -1.23
N GLU A 92 -7.17 -8.89 -1.85
CA GLU A 92 -6.49 -10.09 -2.34
C GLU A 92 -6.09 -11.04 -1.20
N LEU A 93 -5.65 -10.51 -0.06
CA LEU A 93 -5.31 -11.32 1.12
C LEU A 93 -6.58 -11.76 1.85
N GLN A 94 -7.59 -10.89 1.94
CA GLN A 94 -8.89 -11.22 2.55
C GLN A 94 -9.61 -12.32 1.78
N THR A 95 -9.64 -12.25 0.46
CA THR A 95 -10.24 -13.27 -0.40
C THR A 95 -9.58 -14.64 -0.18
N GLN A 96 -8.26 -14.69 -0.04
CA GLN A 96 -7.54 -15.93 0.27
C GLN A 96 -7.90 -16.47 1.65
N ILE A 97 -8.02 -15.59 2.67
CA ILE A 97 -8.45 -15.99 4.02
C ILE A 97 -9.86 -16.58 4.00
N GLU A 98 -10.79 -15.95 3.27
CA GLU A 98 -12.17 -16.43 3.13
C GLU A 98 -12.23 -17.79 2.45
N GLN A 99 -11.49 -17.97 1.35
CA GLN A 99 -11.39 -19.25 0.64
C GLN A 99 -10.86 -20.37 1.54
N LEU A 100 -9.83 -20.09 2.33
CA LEU A 100 -9.27 -21.05 3.28
C LEU A 100 -10.22 -21.36 4.44
N SER A 101 -10.97 -20.35 4.91
CA SER A 101 -11.93 -20.50 6.01
C SER A 101 -13.19 -21.25 5.59
N ALA A 102 -13.49 -21.31 4.29
CA ALA A 102 -14.63 -22.03 3.72
C ALA A 102 -14.39 -23.53 3.52
N LEU A 103 -13.15 -24.02 3.65
CA LEU A 103 -12.82 -25.44 3.52
C LEU A 103 -13.46 -26.25 4.66
N SER A 104 -14.01 -27.43 4.34
CA SER A 104 -14.43 -28.37 5.38
C SER A 104 -13.23 -28.89 6.18
N SER A 105 -13.44 -29.37 7.41
CA SER A 105 -12.35 -29.90 8.26
C SER A 105 -11.52 -30.99 7.57
N LYS A 106 -12.16 -31.82 6.73
CA LYS A 106 -11.49 -32.89 5.99
C LYS A 106 -10.64 -32.35 4.83
N GLU A 107 -11.11 -31.30 4.15
CA GLU A 107 -10.36 -30.64 3.07
C GLU A 107 -9.19 -29.83 3.63
N ALA A 108 -9.37 -29.19 4.79
CA ALA A 108 -8.36 -28.40 5.47
C ALA A 108 -7.13 -29.19 5.95
N GLU A 109 -7.28 -30.51 6.14
CA GLU A 109 -6.21 -31.44 6.53
C GLU A 109 -5.48 -32.07 5.33
N THR A 110 -6.15 -32.18 4.17
CA THR A 110 -5.67 -32.99 3.04
C THR A 110 -5.26 -32.17 1.83
N THR A 111 -5.67 -30.90 1.75
CA THR A 111 -5.35 -29.99 0.65
C THR A 111 -4.02 -29.30 0.90
N PRO A 112 -3.01 -29.45 0.03
CA PRO A 112 -1.80 -28.64 0.10
C PRO A 112 -2.15 -27.16 -0.08
N VAL A 113 -1.88 -26.34 0.93
CA VAL A 113 -2.18 -24.91 0.90
C VAL A 113 -0.95 -24.13 0.45
N THR A 114 -1.09 -23.36 -0.63
CA THR A 114 -0.13 -22.34 -1.04
C THR A 114 -0.79 -20.98 -0.89
N VAL A 115 -0.16 -20.07 -0.15
CA VAL A 115 -0.64 -18.70 0.03
C VAL A 115 0.25 -17.73 -0.72
N GLU A 116 -0.37 -16.71 -1.28
CA GLU A 116 0.31 -15.61 -1.93
C GLU A 116 0.42 -14.45 -0.95
N THR A 117 1.66 -14.06 -0.63
CA THR A 117 1.92 -12.87 0.18
C THR A 117 2.17 -11.67 -0.71
N ILE A 118 1.69 -10.51 -0.27
CA ILE A 118 1.90 -9.21 -0.91
C ILE A 118 2.93 -8.45 -0.09
N ASN A 119 4.01 -8.03 -0.74
CA ASN A 119 4.98 -7.10 -0.17
C ASN A 119 4.99 -5.83 -1.03
N TYR A 120 4.74 -4.71 -0.38
CA TYR A 120 4.85 -3.40 -0.99
C TYR A 120 6.32 -2.97 -1.02
N GLU A 121 6.68 -2.20 -2.03
CA GLU A 121 7.99 -1.55 -2.05
C GLU A 121 8.02 -0.45 -1.00
N GLU A 122 9.20 -0.12 -0.48
CA GLU A 122 9.37 1.00 0.45
C GLU A 122 8.92 2.31 -0.22
N GLY A 123 8.19 3.13 0.54
CA GLY A 123 7.64 4.40 0.07
C GLY A 123 6.37 4.26 -0.78
N PHE A 124 5.85 3.05 -0.99
CA PHE A 124 4.67 2.82 -1.82
C PHE A 124 3.45 3.63 -1.36
N PHE A 125 3.12 3.58 -0.07
CA PHE A 125 1.96 4.29 0.49
C PHE A 125 2.24 5.79 0.61
N LYS A 126 3.49 6.20 0.88
CA LYS A 126 3.87 7.62 0.83
C LYS A 126 3.64 8.20 -0.57
N VAL A 127 4.07 7.50 -1.62
CA VAL A 127 3.88 7.91 -3.01
C VAL A 127 2.40 7.96 -3.39
N ASP A 128 1.58 7.03 -2.90
CA ASP A 128 0.12 7.07 -3.09
C ASP A 128 -0.51 8.31 -2.43
N GLY A 129 -0.06 8.67 -1.23
CA GLY A 129 -0.40 9.92 -0.56
C GLY A 129 0.01 11.15 -1.38
N ILE A 130 1.24 11.18 -1.91
CA ILE A 130 1.73 12.28 -2.75
C ILE A 130 0.93 12.41 -4.06
N MET A 131 0.51 11.30 -4.66
CA MET A 131 -0.37 11.33 -5.83
C MET A 131 -1.73 11.96 -5.48
N SER A 132 -2.28 11.61 -4.31
CA SER A 132 -3.52 12.22 -3.79
C SER A 132 -3.36 13.72 -3.58
N TRP A 133 -2.24 14.13 -2.97
CA TRP A 133 -1.86 15.54 -2.75
C TRP A 133 -1.74 16.32 -4.06
N GLN A 134 -1.06 15.76 -5.07
CA GLN A 134 -0.91 16.37 -6.39
C GLN A 134 -2.28 16.60 -7.04
N CYS A 135 -3.16 15.61 -6.99
CA CYS A 135 -4.51 15.70 -7.52
C CYS A 135 -5.35 16.76 -6.80
N ALA A 136 -5.27 16.81 -5.47
CA ALA A 136 -6.00 17.77 -4.66
C ALA A 136 -5.60 19.22 -4.99
N TRP A 137 -4.30 19.51 -5.02
CA TRP A 137 -3.82 20.86 -5.37
C TRP A 137 -4.10 21.25 -6.81
N MET A 138 -4.05 20.30 -7.75
CA MET A 138 -4.43 20.58 -9.13
C MET A 138 -5.92 20.87 -9.27
N HIS A 139 -6.78 20.16 -8.51
CA HIS A 139 -8.21 20.44 -8.47
C HIS A 139 -8.49 21.84 -7.89
N GLU A 140 -7.82 22.20 -6.79
CA GLU A 140 -7.90 23.56 -6.22
C GLU A 140 -7.47 24.62 -7.24
N ALA A 141 -6.37 24.40 -7.95
CA ALA A 141 -5.87 25.33 -8.98
C ALA A 141 -6.88 25.51 -10.13
N VAL A 142 -7.52 24.43 -10.58
CA VAL A 142 -8.58 24.48 -11.61
C VAL A 142 -9.78 25.26 -11.12
N VAL A 143 -10.33 24.91 -9.94
CA VAL A 143 -11.52 25.56 -9.38
C VAL A 143 -11.27 27.06 -9.14
N ALA A 144 -10.11 27.41 -8.59
CA ALA A 144 -9.72 28.80 -8.37
C ALA A 144 -9.60 29.57 -9.69
N THR A 145 -9.04 28.96 -10.73
CA THR A 145 -8.95 29.54 -12.07
C THR A 145 -10.33 29.83 -12.65
N GLU A 146 -11.27 28.87 -12.56
CA GLU A 146 -12.65 29.04 -13.05
C GLU A 146 -13.44 30.10 -12.28
N LYS A 147 -13.15 30.28 -10.99
CA LYS A 147 -13.75 31.31 -10.15
C LYS A 147 -13.05 32.67 -10.26
N HIS A 148 -12.00 32.78 -11.06
CA HIS A 148 -11.13 33.95 -11.14
C HIS A 148 -10.50 34.36 -9.79
N ASP A 149 -10.31 33.40 -8.87
CA ASP A 149 -9.58 33.59 -7.62
C ASP A 149 -8.08 33.41 -7.87
N THR A 150 -7.44 34.50 -8.27
CA THR A 150 -6.00 34.52 -8.58
C THR A 150 -5.14 34.14 -7.38
N LYS A 151 -5.54 34.51 -6.15
CA LYS A 151 -4.74 34.21 -4.95
C LYS A 151 -4.74 32.72 -4.66
N ALA A 152 -5.91 32.08 -4.68
CA ALA A 152 -6.02 30.64 -4.47
C ALA A 152 -5.34 29.85 -5.59
N ARG A 153 -5.52 30.28 -6.85
CA ARG A 153 -4.85 29.67 -8.01
C ARG A 153 -3.34 29.71 -7.88
N ASP A 154 -2.77 30.88 -7.64
CA ASP A 154 -1.30 31.05 -7.58
C ASP A 154 -0.71 30.30 -6.39
N HIS A 155 -1.44 30.21 -5.28
CA HIS A 155 -1.05 29.38 -4.14
C HIS A 155 -1.00 27.89 -4.51
N ALA A 156 -2.06 27.37 -5.13
CA ALA A 156 -2.13 25.96 -5.52
C ALA A 156 -1.07 25.60 -6.58
N ILE A 157 -0.85 26.47 -7.57
CA ILE A 157 0.25 26.32 -8.55
C ILE A 157 1.60 26.30 -7.84
N LYS A 158 1.82 27.20 -6.87
CA LYS A 158 3.08 27.25 -6.12
C LYS A 158 3.35 25.95 -5.36
N GLN A 159 2.36 25.35 -4.70
CA GLN A 159 2.51 24.07 -4.01
C GLN A 159 3.04 23.00 -4.97
N LEU A 160 2.42 22.87 -6.14
CA LEU A 160 2.83 21.92 -7.18
C LEU A 160 4.23 22.24 -7.75
N LEU A 161 4.56 23.51 -7.98
CA LEU A 161 5.90 23.87 -8.46
C LEU A 161 6.99 23.59 -7.42
N ASP A 162 6.72 23.85 -6.14
CA ASP A 162 7.69 23.68 -5.06
C ASP A 162 8.03 22.21 -4.79
N PHE A 163 7.14 21.26 -5.15
CA PHE A 163 7.38 19.82 -5.03
C PHE A 163 8.69 19.37 -5.71
N LYS A 164 9.13 20.07 -6.77
CA LYS A 164 10.42 19.79 -7.42
C LYS A 164 11.64 19.84 -6.50
N ASN A 165 11.52 20.55 -5.37
CA ASN A 165 12.60 20.70 -4.41
C ASN A 165 12.50 19.70 -3.25
N SER A 166 11.49 18.83 -3.23
CA SER A 166 11.37 17.75 -2.23
C SER A 166 12.35 16.62 -2.55
N THR A 167 12.64 15.79 -1.55
CA THR A 167 13.41 14.55 -1.75
C THR A 167 12.60 13.51 -2.52
N ASP A 168 11.27 13.55 -2.43
CA ASP A 168 10.37 12.57 -3.05
C ASP A 168 10.18 12.79 -4.56
N ILE A 169 10.77 13.84 -5.14
CA ILE A 169 10.74 14.11 -6.59
C ILE A 169 11.32 12.95 -7.41
N GLU A 170 12.21 12.13 -6.82
CA GLU A 170 12.79 10.97 -7.48
C GLU A 170 11.77 9.89 -7.87
N TYR A 171 10.61 9.84 -7.19
CA TYR A 171 9.50 8.95 -7.54
C TYR A 171 8.71 9.42 -8.76
N PHE A 172 8.94 10.66 -9.23
CA PHE A 172 8.20 11.32 -10.31
C PHE A 172 9.15 11.79 -11.44
N PRO A 173 9.75 10.88 -12.21
CA PRO A 173 10.75 11.22 -13.22
C PRO A 173 10.24 12.16 -14.33
N ASP A 174 8.93 12.11 -14.63
CA ASP A 174 8.29 12.94 -15.67
C ASP A 174 7.61 14.19 -15.10
N TYR A 175 7.93 14.59 -13.86
CA TYR A 175 7.24 15.70 -13.19
C TYR A 175 7.35 17.03 -13.95
N ASP A 176 8.47 17.27 -14.61
CA ASP A 176 8.65 18.49 -15.42
C ASP A 176 7.69 18.57 -16.61
N VAL A 177 7.41 17.43 -17.25
CA VAL A 177 6.42 17.32 -18.32
C VAL A 177 5.02 17.53 -17.75
N PHE A 178 4.70 16.91 -16.61
CA PHE A 178 3.45 17.14 -15.90
C PHE A 178 3.20 18.63 -15.63
N LEU A 179 4.20 19.35 -15.12
CA LEU A 179 4.11 20.79 -14.86
C LEU A 179 3.93 21.62 -16.15
N GLN A 180 4.66 21.29 -17.22
CA GLN A 180 4.51 21.98 -18.51
C GLN A 180 3.11 21.83 -19.07
N ASP A 181 2.60 20.61 -19.08
CA ASP A 181 1.39 20.28 -19.82
C ASP A 181 0.13 20.62 -19.04
N ASN A 182 0.15 20.49 -17.70
CA ASN A 182 -1.05 20.60 -16.88
C ASN A 182 -1.08 21.85 -15.99
N ILE A 183 0.06 22.28 -15.46
CA ILE A 183 0.09 23.34 -14.43
C ILE A 183 0.36 24.72 -15.03
N LYS A 184 1.38 24.86 -15.88
CA LYS A 184 1.70 26.16 -16.51
C LYS A 184 0.54 26.80 -17.31
N PRO A 185 -0.31 26.06 -18.04
CA PRO A 185 -1.44 26.66 -18.74
C PRO A 185 -2.43 27.39 -17.82
N LEU A 186 -2.52 26.98 -16.55
CA LEU A 186 -3.40 27.62 -15.55
C LEU A 186 -3.01 29.08 -15.27
N GLU A 187 -1.73 29.44 -15.41
CA GLU A 187 -1.26 30.84 -15.28
C GLU A 187 -1.95 31.76 -16.31
N ASN A 188 -2.29 31.21 -17.48
CA ASN A 188 -3.00 31.89 -18.57
C ASN A 188 -4.52 31.62 -18.55
N ASN A 189 -5.04 31.10 -17.44
CA ASN A 189 -6.44 30.69 -17.25
C ASN A 189 -6.93 29.55 -18.16
N ASP A 190 -6.02 28.76 -18.74
CA ASP A 190 -6.40 27.56 -19.49
C ASP A 190 -6.44 26.34 -18.56
N THR A 191 -7.66 25.85 -18.31
CA THR A 191 -7.92 24.68 -17.44
C THR A 191 -8.04 23.37 -18.21
N SER A 192 -7.92 23.39 -19.54
CA SER A 192 -8.31 22.27 -20.41
C SER A 192 -7.52 21.00 -20.11
N ASN A 193 -6.18 21.12 -20.06
CA ASN A 193 -5.29 19.99 -19.82
C ASN A 193 -5.38 19.47 -18.38
N ALA A 194 -5.35 20.37 -17.39
CA ALA A 194 -5.50 20.00 -15.98
C ALA A 194 -6.81 19.24 -15.73
N LYS A 195 -7.93 19.69 -16.29
CA LYS A 195 -9.21 18.98 -16.21
C LYS A 195 -9.17 17.61 -16.90
N ALA A 196 -8.54 17.53 -18.07
CA ALA A 196 -8.40 16.26 -18.78
C ALA A 196 -7.58 15.26 -17.95
N PHE A 197 -6.53 15.73 -17.27
CA PHE A 197 -5.73 14.91 -16.36
C PHE A 197 -6.54 14.45 -15.14
N ILE A 198 -7.25 15.36 -14.46
CA ILE A 198 -8.10 15.04 -13.29
C ILE A 198 -9.16 13.99 -13.68
N ASN A 199 -9.84 14.20 -14.80
CA ASN A 199 -10.94 13.33 -15.24
C ASN A 199 -10.47 12.00 -15.84
N ASN A 200 -9.17 11.85 -16.08
CA ASN A 200 -8.59 10.58 -16.45
C ASN A 200 -8.42 9.76 -15.16
N GLY A 201 -9.42 8.92 -14.84
CA GLY A 201 -9.53 8.16 -13.58
C GLY A 201 -8.39 7.20 -13.25
N PHE A 202 -7.38 7.07 -14.12
CA PHE A 202 -6.11 6.42 -13.80
C PHE A 202 -5.12 7.33 -13.07
N THR A 203 -5.32 8.64 -13.14
CA THR A 203 -4.36 9.68 -12.72
C THR A 203 -4.81 10.40 -11.47
N CYS A 204 -6.11 10.68 -11.35
CA CYS A 204 -6.75 11.14 -10.13
C CYS A 204 -8.01 10.30 -9.87
N PRO A 205 -7.88 9.18 -9.13
CA PRO A 205 -9.00 8.39 -8.64
C PRO A 205 -10.15 9.24 -8.10
N GLU A 206 -11.39 8.82 -8.36
CA GLU A 206 -12.58 9.53 -7.87
C GLU A 206 -12.67 9.60 -6.33
N SER A 207 -11.94 8.74 -5.63
CA SER A 207 -11.80 8.76 -4.16
C SER A 207 -11.09 10.02 -3.64
N TYR A 208 -10.43 10.80 -4.50
CA TYR A 208 -9.77 12.06 -4.12
C TYR A 208 -10.66 13.30 -4.29
N LYS A 209 -11.98 13.11 -4.49
CA LYS A 209 -12.95 14.20 -4.59
C LYS A 209 -13.21 14.81 -3.20
N VAL A 210 -13.37 16.14 -3.18
CA VAL A 210 -13.78 16.93 -2.01
C VAL A 210 -15.01 16.29 -1.34
N LYS A 211 -14.95 16.08 -0.03
CA LYS A 211 -16.12 15.64 0.77
C LYS A 211 -17.16 16.75 0.89
#